data_AF-A0A4W5LKZ0-F1
#
_entry.id   AF-A0A4W5LKZ0-F1
#
_cell.length_a   1.000
_cell.length_b   1.000
_cell.length_c   1.000
_cell.angle_alpha   90.00
_cell.angle_beta   90.00
_cell.angle_gamma   90.00
#
_symmetry.space_group_name_H-M   'P 1'
#
loop_
_entity.id
_entity.type
_entity.pdbx_description
1 polymer ?
#
loop_
_entity_poly.entity_id
_entity_poly.type
_entity_poly.pdbx_seq_one_letter_code
_entity_poly.pdbx_strand_id
1 'polypeptide(L)'
;MSCVEQFNYKSHDAFCFLPQKKLPLTALSQAMQDGGSQLGEESLIGKMMDVCGEAENRLASELMQHEVQLERDILEPLNQLAEVDIPNILRQRKQLAKLVLDYDSARARWLQASKSIHFSTNYQATVAKVETLKDEMDEALNKVEMCKGDILAPNVHIQQRM
;
A
#
# COMPACT_ATOMS: atom_id res chain seq x y z
N MET A 1 18.02 -8.04 -13.22
CA MET A 1 17.99 -8.98 -12.08
C MET A 1 18.28 -8.20 -10.82
N SER A 2 17.25 -7.53 -10.30
CA SER A 2 17.34 -6.66 -9.11
C SER A 2 16.84 -7.47 -7.91
N CYS A 3 17.40 -7.23 -6.73
CA CYS A 3 17.08 -7.88 -5.44
C CYS A 3 15.59 -7.99 -5.07
N VAL A 4 14.68 -7.36 -5.83
CA VAL A 4 13.24 -7.39 -5.63
C VAL A 4 12.60 -8.70 -6.11
N GLU A 5 13.16 -9.38 -7.13
CA GLU A 5 12.56 -10.60 -7.69
C GLU A 5 12.81 -11.87 -6.83
N GLN A 6 13.70 -11.83 -5.86
CA GLN A 6 13.97 -12.99 -4.98
C GLN A 6 13.06 -13.05 -3.74
N PHE A 7 12.36 -11.96 -3.40
CA PHE A 7 11.43 -11.93 -2.28
C PHE A 7 9.99 -12.32 -2.66
N ASN A 8 9.71 -12.50 -3.95
CA ASN A 8 8.35 -12.51 -4.49
C ASN A 8 7.86 -13.87 -5.00
N TYR A 9 8.24 -15.01 -4.40
CA TYR A 9 7.63 -16.29 -4.82
C TYR A 9 7.49 -17.38 -3.74
N LYS A 10 7.61 -17.06 -2.44
CA LYS A 10 7.38 -18.08 -1.38
C LYS A 10 6.62 -17.64 -0.13
N SER A 11 6.44 -16.35 0.15
CA SER A 11 5.65 -15.93 1.32
C SER A 11 4.16 -15.76 1.04
N HIS A 12 3.79 -15.39 -0.18
CA HIS A 12 2.39 -15.05 -0.50
C HIS A 12 1.46 -16.27 -0.45
N ASP A 13 1.96 -17.45 -0.87
CA ASP A 13 1.22 -18.71 -0.77
C ASP A 13 1.29 -19.37 0.61
N ALA A 14 2.12 -18.86 1.53
CA ALA A 14 2.18 -19.37 2.90
C ALA A 14 1.21 -18.65 3.84
N PHE A 15 0.94 -17.36 3.58
CA PHE A 15 0.04 -16.55 4.41
C PHE A 15 -1.44 -16.64 3.99
N CYS A 16 -1.73 -16.85 2.70
CA CYS A 16 -3.11 -17.03 2.23
C CYS A 16 -3.65 -18.48 2.40
N PHE A 17 -2.83 -19.42 2.91
CA PHE A 17 -3.15 -20.84 3.00
C PHE A 17 -3.20 -21.42 4.43
N LEU A 18 -3.69 -20.63 5.40
CA LEU A 18 -4.30 -21.20 6.61
C LEU A 18 -5.84 -21.08 6.58
N PRO A 19 -6.53 -21.57 5.53
CA PRO A 19 -7.95 -21.74 5.61
C PRO A 19 -8.19 -22.82 6.66
N GLN A 20 -8.82 -22.43 7.78
CA GLN A 20 -9.80 -23.29 8.42
C GLN A 20 -9.27 -24.69 8.82
N LYS A 21 -7.98 -24.84 9.15
CA LYS A 21 -7.59 -25.96 10.00
C LYS A 21 -8.18 -25.64 11.34
N LYS A 22 -9.39 -26.16 11.61
CA LYS A 22 -10.00 -26.25 12.94
C LYS A 22 -8.86 -26.34 13.93
N LEU A 23 -8.68 -25.29 14.77
CA LEU A 23 -7.53 -25.27 15.67
C LEU A 23 -7.51 -26.63 16.36
N PRO A 24 -6.37 -27.35 16.36
CA PRO A 24 -6.29 -28.66 17.00
C PRO A 24 -6.77 -28.59 18.46
N LEU A 25 -6.74 -27.40 19.07
CA LEU A 25 -7.29 -27.06 20.38
C LEU A 25 -8.82 -27.15 20.47
N THR A 26 -9.60 -26.74 19.46
CA THR A 26 -11.06 -26.92 19.47
C THR A 26 -11.43 -28.41 19.36
N ALA A 27 -10.71 -29.14 18.52
CA ALA A 27 -10.88 -30.60 18.40
C ALA A 27 -10.47 -31.33 19.69
N LEU A 28 -9.38 -30.87 20.32
CA LEU A 28 -8.93 -31.36 21.63
C LEU A 28 -9.96 -31.06 22.72
N SER A 29 -10.46 -29.84 22.79
CA SER A 29 -11.51 -29.43 23.72
C SER A 29 -12.72 -30.35 23.65
N GLN A 30 -13.23 -30.60 22.43
CA GLN A 30 -14.36 -31.49 22.22
C GLN A 30 -14.03 -32.92 22.65
N ALA A 31 -12.85 -33.45 22.28
CA ALA A 31 -12.43 -34.79 22.68
C ALA A 31 -12.29 -34.92 24.21
N MET A 32 -11.88 -33.85 24.91
CA MET A 32 -11.78 -33.84 26.37
C MET A 32 -13.16 -33.89 27.03
N GLN A 33 -14.12 -33.09 26.55
CA GLN A 33 -15.50 -33.09 27.08
C GLN A 33 -16.23 -34.41 26.78
N ASP A 34 -16.07 -34.93 25.55
CA ASP A 34 -16.65 -36.21 25.14
C ASP A 34 -16.04 -37.38 25.93
N GLY A 35 -14.74 -37.32 26.25
CA GLY A 35 -14.08 -38.30 27.10
C GLY A 35 -14.46 -38.17 28.58
N GLY A 36 -14.60 -36.95 29.09
CA GLY A 36 -15.00 -36.66 30.46
C GLY A 36 -16.41 -37.16 30.77
N SER A 37 -17.37 -36.92 29.87
CA SER A 37 -18.76 -37.40 29.99
C SER A 37 -18.86 -38.93 30.04
N GLN A 38 -18.00 -39.65 29.32
CA GLN A 38 -17.94 -41.12 29.35
C GLN A 38 -17.41 -41.69 30.68
N LEU A 39 -16.65 -40.91 31.44
CA LEU A 39 -16.07 -41.32 32.73
C LEU A 39 -17.02 -41.10 33.91
N GLY A 40 -18.16 -40.45 33.70
CA GLY A 40 -19.20 -40.16 34.70
C GLY A 40 -18.99 -38.82 35.41
N GLU A 41 -20.09 -38.09 35.62
CA GLU A 41 -20.11 -36.70 36.13
C GLU A 41 -19.54 -36.53 37.54
N GLU A 42 -19.47 -37.59 38.35
CA GLU A 42 -18.87 -37.56 39.68
C GLU A 42 -17.38 -37.96 39.71
N SER A 43 -16.82 -38.38 38.58
CA SER A 43 -15.40 -38.68 38.47
C SER A 43 -14.56 -37.41 38.58
N LEU A 44 -13.56 -37.43 39.45
CA LEU A 44 -12.56 -36.35 39.54
C LEU A 44 -11.87 -36.13 38.18
N ILE A 45 -11.62 -37.21 37.42
CA ILE A 45 -11.01 -37.12 36.09
C ILE A 45 -11.99 -36.49 35.10
N GLY A 46 -13.28 -36.84 35.15
CA GLY A 46 -14.32 -36.21 34.32
C GLY A 46 -14.39 -34.70 34.54
N LYS A 47 -14.46 -34.26 35.81
CA LYS A 47 -14.45 -32.83 36.18
C LYS A 47 -13.17 -32.11 35.72
N MET A 48 -12.00 -32.76 35.79
CA MET A 48 -10.76 -32.19 35.27
C MET A 48 -10.77 -32.07 33.74
N MET A 49 -11.28 -33.09 33.04
CA MET A 49 -11.39 -33.07 31.57
C MET A 49 -12.32 -31.96 31.09
N ASP A 50 -13.43 -31.70 31.79
CA ASP A 50 -14.35 -30.59 31.46
C ASP A 50 -13.68 -29.23 31.61
N VAL A 51 -13.01 -28.97 32.74
CA VAL A 51 -12.31 -27.70 32.99
C VAL A 51 -11.19 -27.48 31.97
N CYS A 52 -10.41 -28.51 31.67
CA CYS A 52 -9.39 -28.42 30.63
C CYS A 52 -10.01 -28.21 29.24
N GLY A 53 -11.08 -28.92 28.89
CA GLY A 53 -11.77 -28.75 27.62
C GLY A 53 -12.31 -27.33 27.45
N GLU A 54 -12.88 -26.73 28.49
CA GLU A 54 -13.33 -25.34 28.45
C GLU A 54 -12.17 -24.36 28.29
N ALA A 55 -11.07 -24.55 29.01
CA ALA A 55 -9.86 -23.73 28.88
C ALA A 55 -9.28 -23.79 27.46
N GLU A 56 -9.20 -24.99 26.87
CA GLU A 56 -8.72 -25.20 25.50
C GLU A 56 -9.64 -24.54 24.47
N ASN A 57 -10.96 -24.56 24.68
CA ASN A 57 -11.90 -23.88 23.79
C ASN A 57 -11.73 -22.36 23.83
N ARG A 58 -11.58 -21.80 25.03
CA ARG A 58 -11.35 -20.34 25.21
C ARG A 58 -10.03 -19.93 24.56
N LEU A 59 -8.97 -20.72 24.75
CA LEU A 59 -7.68 -20.49 24.10
C LEU A 59 -7.79 -20.55 22.58
N ALA A 60 -8.52 -21.53 22.03
CA ALA A 60 -8.76 -21.63 20.59
C ALA A 60 -9.50 -20.41 20.04
N SER A 61 -10.50 -19.91 20.77
CA SER A 61 -11.24 -18.70 20.39
C SER A 61 -10.35 -17.45 20.39
N GLU A 62 -9.53 -17.27 21.44
CA GLU A 62 -8.62 -16.13 21.55
C GLU A 62 -7.57 -16.15 20.44
N LEU A 63 -6.99 -17.32 20.15
CA LEU A 63 -6.03 -17.47 19.05
C LEU A 63 -6.67 -17.14 17.70
N MET A 64 -7.87 -17.64 17.42
CA MET A 64 -8.58 -17.31 16.19
C MET A 64 -8.83 -15.79 16.08
N GLN A 65 -9.31 -15.17 17.15
CA GLN A 65 -9.58 -13.73 17.16
C GLN A 65 -8.29 -12.92 16.96
N HIS A 66 -7.19 -13.34 17.59
CA HIS A 66 -5.88 -12.72 17.43
C HIS A 66 -5.38 -12.79 15.98
N GLU A 67 -5.48 -13.95 15.32
CA GLU A 67 -5.09 -14.09 13.91
C GLU A 67 -5.92 -13.17 13.00
N VAL A 68 -7.24 -13.12 13.18
CA VAL A 68 -8.13 -12.21 12.42
C VAL A 68 -7.76 -10.74 12.66
N GLN A 69 -7.45 -10.39 13.91
CA GLN A 69 -7.05 -9.04 14.27
C GLN A 69 -5.71 -8.66 13.65
N LEU A 70 -4.74 -9.57 13.63
CA LEU A 70 -3.45 -9.38 12.95
C LEU A 70 -3.63 -9.20 11.45
N GLU A 71 -4.47 -10.01 10.82
CA GLU A 71 -4.74 -9.90 9.39
C GLU A 71 -5.33 -8.52 9.05
N ARG A 72 -6.35 -8.08 9.80
CA ARG A 72 -7.05 -6.82 9.55
C ARG A 72 -6.21 -5.59 9.89
N ASP A 73 -5.55 -5.58 11.05
CA ASP A 73 -4.92 -4.36 11.57
C ASP A 73 -3.47 -4.21 11.11
N ILE A 74 -2.84 -5.30 10.66
CA ILE A 74 -1.43 -5.30 10.27
C ILE A 74 -1.23 -5.75 8.83
N LEU A 75 -1.67 -6.96 8.47
CA LEU A 75 -1.36 -7.53 7.15
C LEU A 75 -2.07 -6.79 6.01
N GLU A 76 -3.35 -6.50 6.14
CA GLU A 76 -4.13 -5.78 5.13
C GLU A 76 -3.57 -4.35 4.88
N PRO A 77 -3.28 -3.53 5.92
CA PRO A 77 -2.61 -2.25 5.73
C PRO A 77 -1.23 -2.35 5.07
N LEU A 78 -0.42 -3.34 5.45
CA LEU A 78 0.89 -3.56 4.82
C LEU A 78 0.75 -3.98 3.36
N ASN A 79 -0.23 -4.81 3.04
CA ASN A 79 -0.51 -5.24 1.67
C ASN A 79 -0.99 -4.05 0.81
N GLN A 80 -1.87 -3.21 1.33
CA GLN A 80 -2.30 -1.97 0.67
C GLN A 80 -1.11 -1.04 0.40
N LEU A 81 -0.22 -0.88 1.39
CA LEU A 81 0.98 -0.07 1.25
C LEU A 81 1.92 -0.63 0.16
N ALA A 82 2.15 -1.94 0.18
CA ALA A 82 3.07 -2.62 -0.73
C ALA A 82 2.56 -2.70 -2.17
N GLU A 83 1.31 -3.08 -2.37
CA GLU A 83 0.75 -3.40 -3.69
C GLU A 83 0.08 -2.22 -4.39
N VAL A 84 -0.30 -1.17 -3.63
CA VAL A 84 -1.02 -0.03 -4.20
C VAL A 84 -0.25 1.27 -4.00
N ASP A 85 0.06 1.62 -2.75
CA ASP A 85 0.57 2.95 -2.44
C ASP A 85 2.00 3.16 -2.95
N ILE A 86 2.91 2.21 -2.70
CA ILE A 86 4.30 2.29 -3.18
C ILE A 86 4.36 2.34 -4.73
N PRO A 87 3.70 1.44 -5.49
CA PRO A 87 3.68 1.52 -6.95
C PRO A 87 3.08 2.82 -7.47
N ASN A 88 2.05 3.35 -6.81
CA ASN A 88 1.45 4.64 -7.16
C ASN A 88 2.42 5.80 -6.96
N ILE A 89 3.09 5.87 -5.80
CA ILE A 89 4.11 6.89 -5.52
C ILE A 89 5.23 6.83 -6.56
N LEU A 90 5.73 5.63 -6.89
CA LEU A 90 6.77 5.45 -7.89
C LEU A 90 6.32 5.93 -9.28
N ARG A 91 5.09 5.59 -9.68
CA ARG A 91 4.49 6.04 -10.94
C ARG A 91 4.35 7.57 -11.00
N GLN A 92 3.83 8.19 -9.94
CA GLN A 92 3.68 9.63 -9.87
C GLN A 92 5.03 10.36 -9.87
N ARG A 93 6.04 9.84 -9.15
CA ARG A 93 7.40 10.39 -9.18
C ARG A 93 8.01 10.36 -10.57
N LYS A 94 7.82 9.26 -11.31
CA LYS A 94 8.27 9.13 -12.70
C LYS A 94 7.55 10.12 -13.63
N GLN A 95 6.25 10.32 -13.43
CA GLN A 95 5.47 11.30 -14.17
C GLN A 95 5.94 12.74 -13.89
N LEU A 96 6.15 13.09 -12.61
CA LEU A 96 6.66 14.40 -12.22
C LEU A 96 8.03 14.68 -12.85
N ALA A 97 8.94 13.70 -12.84
CA ALA A 97 10.25 13.85 -13.48
C ALA A 97 10.13 14.17 -14.98
N LYS A 98 9.18 13.53 -15.69
CA LYS A 98 8.91 13.84 -17.09
C LYS A 98 8.37 15.26 -17.27
N LEU A 99 7.39 15.66 -16.47
CA LEU A 99 6.77 16.99 -16.55
C LEU A 99 7.78 18.11 -16.26
N VAL A 100 8.70 17.88 -15.32
CA VAL A 100 9.79 18.83 -15.02
C VAL A 100 10.71 18.99 -16.24
N LEU A 101 11.08 17.89 -16.91
CA LEU A 101 11.89 17.97 -18.14
C LEU A 101 11.16 18.68 -19.28
N ASP A 102 9.85 18.43 -19.43
CA ASP A 102 9.02 19.10 -20.43
C ASP A 102 8.93 20.61 -20.16
N TYR A 103 8.76 21.01 -18.88
CA TYR A 103 8.79 22.41 -18.46
C TYR A 103 10.16 23.06 -18.68
N ASP A 104 11.27 22.41 -18.30
CA ASP A 104 12.62 22.92 -18.51
C ASP A 104 12.91 23.14 -20.00
N SER A 105 12.44 22.21 -20.86
CA SER A 105 12.52 22.32 -22.31
C SER A 105 11.70 23.48 -22.87
N ALA A 106 10.46 23.65 -22.42
CA ALA A 106 9.61 24.80 -22.81
C ALA A 106 10.23 26.14 -22.37
N ARG A 107 10.73 26.20 -21.13
CA ARG A 107 11.43 27.37 -20.58
C ARG A 107 12.68 27.72 -21.37
N ALA A 108 13.47 26.72 -21.79
CA ALA A 108 14.66 26.94 -22.61
C ALA A 108 14.29 27.51 -24.00
N ARG A 109 13.24 26.97 -24.65
CA ARG A 109 12.73 27.48 -25.94
C ARG A 109 12.24 28.92 -25.82
N TRP A 110 11.46 29.23 -24.78
CA TRP A 110 11.00 30.60 -24.51
C TRP A 110 12.17 31.56 -24.29
N LEU A 111 13.15 31.18 -23.45
CA LEU A 111 14.31 32.03 -23.16
C LEU A 111 15.15 32.30 -24.42
N GLN A 112 15.33 31.29 -25.28
CA GLN A 112 16.03 31.45 -26.55
C GLN A 112 15.29 32.42 -27.49
N ALA A 113 13.97 32.27 -27.63
CA ALA A 113 13.17 33.14 -28.47
C ALA A 113 13.12 34.58 -27.93
N SER A 114 12.99 34.74 -26.62
CA SER A 114 12.97 36.04 -25.93
C SER A 114 14.27 36.82 -26.16
N LYS A 115 15.43 36.16 -26.07
CA LYS A 115 16.73 36.78 -26.40
C LYS A 115 16.85 37.22 -27.86
N SER A 116 16.16 36.53 -28.78
CA SER A 116 16.21 36.84 -30.21
C SER A 116 15.41 38.08 -30.62
N ILE A 117 14.51 38.58 -29.76
CA ILE A 117 13.68 39.76 -30.04
C ILE A 117 14.53 40.97 -30.44
N HIS A 118 15.65 41.19 -29.74
CA HIS A 118 16.51 42.36 -29.95
C HIS A 118 17.33 42.33 -31.25
N PHE A 119 17.47 41.16 -31.87
CA PHE A 119 18.28 40.97 -33.08
C PHE A 119 17.41 40.69 -34.31
N SER A 120 16.09 40.66 -34.15
CA SER A 120 15.17 40.29 -35.22
C SER A 120 14.79 41.48 -36.10
N THR A 121 14.95 41.31 -37.41
CA THR A 121 14.45 42.23 -38.45
C THR A 121 12.92 42.17 -38.60
N ASN A 122 12.26 41.15 -38.01
CA ASN A 122 10.81 40.99 -38.03
C ASN A 122 10.25 40.98 -36.61
N TYR A 123 10.27 42.16 -35.98
CA TYR A 123 9.99 42.38 -34.56
C TYR A 123 8.60 41.86 -34.14
N GLN A 124 7.53 42.24 -34.85
CA GLN A 124 6.15 41.86 -34.49
C GLN A 124 5.92 40.33 -34.52
N ALA A 125 6.44 39.63 -35.53
CA ALA A 125 6.34 38.18 -35.62
C ALA A 125 7.13 37.46 -34.52
N THR A 126 8.26 38.05 -34.11
CA THR A 126 9.13 37.49 -33.05
C THR A 126 8.50 37.69 -31.66
N VAL A 127 7.85 38.83 -31.43
CA VAL A 127 7.08 39.09 -30.21
C VAL A 127 5.90 38.11 -30.10
N ALA A 128 5.12 37.91 -31.17
CA ALA A 128 4.02 36.94 -31.15
C ALA A 128 4.50 35.51 -30.84
N LYS A 129 5.62 35.09 -31.44
CA LYS A 129 6.24 33.78 -31.17
C LYS A 129 6.68 33.63 -29.70
N VAL A 130 7.17 34.69 -29.09
CA VAL A 130 7.60 34.67 -27.68
C VAL A 130 6.41 34.54 -26.74
N GLU A 131 5.30 35.23 -27.01
CA GLU A 131 4.06 35.07 -26.22
C GLU A 131 3.51 33.65 -26.35
N THR A 132 3.44 33.07 -27.55
CA THR A 132 3.02 31.66 -27.71
C THR A 132 3.91 30.70 -26.93
N LEU A 133 5.23 30.87 -26.96
CA LEU A 133 6.15 30.02 -26.21
C LEU A 133 6.06 30.23 -24.70
N LYS A 134 5.61 31.41 -24.26
CA LYS A 134 5.35 31.71 -22.86
C LYS A 134 4.11 30.96 -22.38
N ASP A 135 3.03 30.99 -23.15
CA ASP A 135 1.81 30.23 -22.84
C ASP A 135 2.09 28.72 -22.74
N GLU A 136 2.89 28.16 -23.67
CA GLU A 136 3.33 26.75 -23.59
C GLU A 136 4.13 26.44 -22.32
N MET A 137 4.99 27.36 -21.88
CA MET A 137 5.79 27.22 -20.66
C MET A 137 4.88 27.28 -19.42
N ASP A 138 3.96 28.22 -19.36
CA ASP A 138 3.02 28.38 -18.24
C ASP A 138 2.07 27.17 -18.14
N GLU A 139 1.62 26.61 -19.27
CA GLU A 139 0.84 25.37 -19.28
C GLU A 139 1.66 24.17 -18.77
N ALA A 140 2.94 24.06 -19.17
CA ALA A 140 3.83 23.01 -18.66
C ALA A 140 4.09 23.16 -17.15
N LEU A 141 4.22 24.40 -16.65
CA LEU A 141 4.36 24.68 -15.22
C LEU A 141 3.11 24.26 -14.44
N ASN A 142 1.92 24.61 -14.93
CA ASN A 142 0.65 24.22 -14.30
C ASN A 142 0.54 22.69 -14.17
N LYS A 143 0.93 21.94 -15.21
CA LYS A 143 0.96 20.46 -15.17
C LYS A 143 1.90 19.91 -14.08
N VAL A 144 3.06 20.54 -13.89
CA VAL A 144 4.01 20.19 -12.81
C VAL A 144 3.37 20.44 -11.43
N GLU A 145 2.70 21.57 -11.24
CA GLU A 145 2.05 21.94 -9.97
C GLU A 145 0.88 21.01 -9.63
N MET A 146 0.02 20.69 -10.59
CA MET A 146 -1.05 19.71 -10.42
C MET A 146 -0.50 18.34 -9.99
N CYS A 147 0.53 17.85 -10.68
CA CYS A 147 1.14 16.54 -10.38
C CYS A 147 1.78 16.51 -8.98
N LYS A 148 2.35 17.63 -8.50
CA LYS A 148 2.84 17.74 -7.12
C LYS A 148 1.70 17.66 -6.11
N GLY A 149 0.56 18.30 -6.37
CA GLY A 149 -0.64 18.20 -5.55
C GLY A 149 -1.11 16.75 -5.39
N ASP A 150 -1.15 16.01 -6.51
CA ASP A 150 -1.58 14.60 -6.54
C ASP A 150 -0.64 13.65 -5.77
N ILE A 151 0.64 14.01 -5.57
CA ILE A 151 1.63 13.22 -4.83
C ILE A 151 1.52 13.45 -3.32
N LEU A 152 1.21 14.68 -2.89
CA LEU A 152 1.20 15.05 -1.48
C LEU A 152 0.00 14.45 -0.72
N ALA A 153 -1.16 14.32 -1.36
CA ALA A 153 -2.36 13.75 -0.75
C ALA A 153 -2.20 12.29 -0.26
N PRO A 154 -1.70 11.33 -1.06
CA PRO A 154 -1.46 9.96 -0.59
C PRO A 154 -0.35 9.87 0.45
N ASN A 155 0.68 10.73 0.41
CA ASN A 155 1.75 10.73 1.41
C ASN A 155 1.24 11.12 2.80
N VAL A 156 0.35 12.12 2.89
CA VAL A 156 -0.27 12.52 4.16
C VAL A 156 -1.17 11.40 4.71
N HIS A 157 -1.92 10.72 3.84
CA HIS A 157 -2.80 9.61 4.24
C HIS A 157 -2.01 8.40 4.76
N ILE A 158 -0.88 8.06 4.13
CA ILE A 158 0.02 6.99 4.59
C ILE A 158 0.67 7.37 5.92
N GLN A 159 1.15 8.61 6.07
CA GLN A 159 1.75 9.10 7.33
C GLN A 159 0.77 9.16 8.50
N GLN A 160 -0.54 9.31 8.26
CA GLN A 160 -1.56 9.31 9.31
C GLN A 160 -1.98 7.90 9.74
N ARG A 161 -1.67 6.87 8.95
CA ARG A 161 -2.01 5.47 9.23
C ARG A 161 -0.87 4.66 9.86
N MET A 162 0.36 5.15 9.79
CA MET A 162 1.53 4.59 10.47
C MET A 162 1.76 5.30 11.81
#